data_AF-A0A1C6RWJ9-F1
#
_entry.id   AF-A0A1C6RWJ9-F1
#
_cell.length_a   1.000
_cell.length_b   1.000
_cell.length_c   1.000
_cell.angle_alpha   90.00
_cell.angle_beta   90.00
_cell.angle_gamma   90.00
#
_symmetry.space_group_name_H-M   'P 1'
#
loop_
_entity.id
_entity.type
_entity.pdbx_description
1 polymer ?
#
loop_
_entity_poly.entity_id
_entity_poly.type
_entity_poly.pdbx_seq_one_letter_code
_entity_poly.pdbx_strand_id
1 'polypeptide(L)'
;MSTTPTTGALLLPIGEFFGTFHPVAGSTERYHRVRLGPEVWELDDQRFTLWALAHGSTDRPADAPWTAHAACAAAAAQLPGVDAGSLLQGLLTEGLAVEVADDDAVEFARRHRLGTRMLGLGNSADEPWLWSIGFYDHPFVTVTRTVYDLWERGPSGESLWTMCQSLAEEERQAGGTDADLVDSQRLLAAFLRAAHPLLAASVVYLEPKP
;
A
#
# COMPACT_ATOMS: atom_id res chain seq x y z
N MET A 1 4.14 -13.65 -31.97
CA MET A 1 4.91 -13.62 -30.71
C MET A 1 4.62 -12.29 -30.06
N SER A 2 3.63 -12.25 -29.16
CA SER A 2 3.34 -11.05 -28.38
C SER A 2 4.35 -11.02 -27.22
N THR A 3 5.25 -10.05 -27.26
CA THR A 3 6.12 -9.73 -26.12
C THR A 3 5.26 -9.13 -25.03
N THR A 4 5.01 -9.90 -23.97
CA THR A 4 4.44 -9.38 -22.72
C THR A 4 5.35 -8.26 -22.24
N PRO A 5 4.86 -7.03 -22.00
CA PRO A 5 5.69 -5.98 -21.44
C PRO A 5 6.18 -6.46 -20.06
N THR A 6 7.48 -6.37 -19.83
CA THR A 6 8.05 -6.56 -18.50
C THR A 6 7.50 -5.43 -17.63
N THR A 7 6.51 -5.74 -16.80
CA THR A 7 5.96 -4.78 -15.84
C THR A 7 7.09 -4.41 -14.88
N GLY A 8 7.48 -3.13 -14.84
CA GLY A 8 8.52 -2.67 -13.92
C GLY A 8 8.09 -2.88 -12.47
N ALA A 9 9.08 -3.01 -11.57
CA ALA A 9 8.83 -3.20 -10.15
C ALA A 9 7.92 -2.10 -9.57
N LEU A 10 6.94 -2.52 -8.76
CA LEU A 10 6.04 -1.60 -8.06
C LEU A 10 6.80 -0.93 -6.91
N LEU A 11 6.71 0.39 -6.79
CA LEU A 11 7.25 1.10 -5.64
C LEU A 11 6.18 1.16 -4.55
N LEU A 12 6.40 0.48 -3.43
CA LEU A 12 5.49 0.49 -2.30
C LEU A 12 6.09 1.29 -1.13
N PRO A 13 5.35 2.24 -0.54
CA PRO A 13 5.76 2.90 0.70
C PRO A 13 5.60 1.94 1.87
N ILE A 14 6.52 2.02 2.82
CA ILE A 14 6.52 1.21 4.03
C ILE A 14 6.51 2.13 5.25
N GLY A 15 5.69 1.77 6.22
CA GLY A 15 5.51 2.47 7.49
C GLY A 15 4.15 3.15 7.62
N GLU A 16 3.84 3.56 8.85
CA GLU A 16 2.60 4.24 9.20
C GLU A 16 2.86 5.73 9.49
N PHE A 17 2.15 6.62 8.79
CA PHE A 17 2.23 8.05 9.06
C PHE A 17 1.51 8.43 10.37
N PHE A 18 2.27 9.05 11.27
CA PHE A 18 1.85 9.49 12.61
C PHE A 18 1.56 11.00 12.71
N GLY A 19 1.67 11.72 11.60
CA GLY A 19 1.37 13.14 11.54
C GLY A 19 2.62 14.01 11.46
N THR A 20 2.34 15.29 11.20
CA THR A 20 3.33 16.36 11.20
C THR A 20 3.49 16.92 12.61
N PHE A 21 4.74 17.10 13.03
CA PHE A 21 5.09 17.59 14.36
C PHE A 21 5.81 18.94 14.26
N HIS A 22 5.45 19.87 15.15
CA HIS A 22 6.05 21.19 15.26
C HIS A 22 6.78 21.28 16.60
N PRO A 23 8.12 21.15 16.63
CA PRO A 23 8.87 21.02 17.88
C PRO A 23 8.91 22.34 18.68
N VAL A 24 8.73 23.48 18.02
CA VAL A 24 8.87 24.81 18.63
C VAL A 24 7.63 25.65 18.36
N ALA A 25 6.99 26.14 19.43
CA ALA A 25 5.81 27.00 19.32
C ALA A 25 6.13 28.30 18.55
N GLY A 26 5.31 28.61 17.54
CA GLY A 26 5.48 29.80 16.69
C GLY A 26 6.57 29.68 15.61
N SER A 27 7.26 28.54 15.51
CA SER A 27 8.20 28.24 14.42
C SER A 27 7.46 27.63 13.21
N THR A 28 8.03 27.82 12.01
CA THR A 28 7.62 27.09 10.81
C THR A 28 8.31 25.73 10.68
N GLU A 29 9.30 25.46 11.54
CA GLU A 29 9.98 24.17 11.61
C GLU A 29 8.97 23.06 11.89
N ARG A 30 9.10 21.98 11.11
CA ARG A 30 8.27 20.79 11.22
C ARG A 30 8.98 19.58 10.64
N TYR A 31 8.56 18.42 11.06
CA TYR A 31 8.93 17.14 10.48
C TYR A 31 7.74 16.20 10.49
N HIS A 32 7.82 15.15 9.69
CA HIS A 32 6.76 14.17 9.51
C HIS A 32 7.20 12.84 10.10
N ARG A 33 6.36 12.26 10.96
CA ARG A 33 6.71 11.02 11.65
C ARG A 33 6.15 9.82 10.90
N VAL A 34 7.01 8.88 10.52
CA VAL A 34 6.64 7.59 9.93
C VAL A 34 7.14 6.48 10.84
N ARG A 35 6.23 5.65 11.35
CA ARG A 35 6.58 4.49 12.17
C ARG A 35 6.91 3.30 11.27
N LEU A 36 8.06 2.68 11.50
CA LEU A 36 8.51 1.47 10.81
C LEU A 36 8.81 0.39 11.87
N GLY A 37 7.89 -0.56 12.05
CA GLY A 37 7.99 -1.54 13.14
C GLY A 37 8.03 -0.82 14.51
N PRO A 38 9.09 -1.03 15.33
CA PRO A 38 9.26 -0.35 16.61
C PRO A 38 9.89 1.05 16.50
N GLU A 39 10.43 1.43 15.35
CA GLU A 39 11.16 2.69 15.15
C GLU A 39 10.25 3.77 14.58
N VAL A 40 10.62 5.04 14.82
CA VAL A 40 9.96 6.20 14.22
C VAL A 40 10.98 7.06 13.52
N TRP A 41 10.77 7.22 12.22
CA TRP A 41 11.55 8.08 11.34
C TRP A 41 10.96 9.49 11.31
N GLU A 42 11.84 10.49 11.38
CA GLU A 42 11.50 11.90 11.22
C GLU A 42 11.95 12.33 9.83
N LEU A 43 10.99 12.63 8.97
CA LEU A 43 11.23 13.06 7.59
C LEU A 43 11.04 14.58 7.48
N ASP A 44 11.98 15.24 6.83
CA ASP A 44 11.77 16.62 6.38
C ASP A 44 10.69 16.68 5.28
N ASP A 45 10.30 17.90 4.90
CA ASP A 45 9.26 18.11 3.89
C ASP A 45 9.58 17.44 2.55
N GLN A 46 10.84 17.44 2.10
CA GLN A 46 11.21 16.90 0.79
C GLN A 46 11.12 15.37 0.77
N ARG A 47 11.69 14.73 1.79
CA ARG A 47 11.66 13.28 1.98
C ARG A 47 10.23 12.79 2.20
N PHE A 48 9.46 13.51 3.00
CA PHE A 48 8.05 13.18 3.22
C PHE A 48 7.21 13.33 1.96
N THR A 49 7.38 14.40 1.18
CA THR A 49 6.67 14.56 -0.10
C THR A 49 6.92 13.38 -1.03
N LEU A 50 8.18 12.91 -1.16
CA LEU A 50 8.48 11.75 -1.98
C LEU A 50 7.90 10.44 -1.41
N TRP A 51 7.99 10.22 -0.10
CA TRP A 51 7.38 9.06 0.57
C TRP A 51 5.85 9.05 0.41
N ALA A 52 5.20 10.21 0.52
CA ALA A 52 3.77 10.36 0.29
C ALA A 52 3.41 10.03 -1.17
N LEU A 53 4.20 10.51 -2.14
CA LEU A 53 4.01 10.18 -3.55
C LEU A 53 4.24 8.70 -3.86
N ALA A 54 5.00 7.96 -3.08
CA ALA A 54 5.14 6.52 -3.24
C ALA A 54 3.81 5.76 -3.01
N HIS A 55 2.84 6.34 -2.28
CA HIS A 55 1.51 5.74 -2.09
C HIS A 55 0.71 5.63 -3.40
N GLY A 56 1.09 6.39 -4.42
CA GLY A 56 0.38 6.44 -5.70
C GLY A 56 -0.25 7.80 -5.94
N SER A 57 -1.04 7.88 -7.01
CA SER A 57 -1.86 9.04 -7.32
C SER A 57 -3.22 8.55 -7.82
N THR A 58 -4.29 9.20 -7.34
CA THR A 58 -5.66 8.96 -7.81
C THR A 58 -5.92 9.55 -9.19
N ASP A 59 -5.03 10.41 -9.70
CA ASP A 59 -5.19 11.12 -10.97
C ASP A 59 -4.64 10.33 -12.17
N ARG A 60 -4.07 9.14 -11.94
CA ARG A 60 -3.60 8.25 -13.01
C ARG A 60 -4.58 7.10 -13.28
N PRO A 61 -4.59 6.59 -14.53
CA PRO A 61 -5.25 5.34 -14.86
C PRO A 61 -4.79 4.20 -13.95
N ALA A 62 -5.75 3.41 -13.45
CA ALA A 62 -5.50 2.31 -12.51
C ALA A 62 -4.65 1.17 -13.11
N ASP A 63 -4.53 1.09 -14.43
CA ASP A 63 -3.77 0.08 -15.17
C ASP A 63 -2.29 0.45 -15.36
N ALA A 64 -1.88 1.68 -15.02
CA ALA A 64 -0.49 2.10 -15.10
C ALA A 64 0.26 1.79 -13.79
N PRO A 65 1.30 0.93 -13.81
CA PRO A 65 2.03 0.58 -12.59
C PRO A 65 2.69 1.82 -11.97
N TRP A 66 2.66 1.88 -10.64
CA TRP A 66 3.33 2.93 -9.90
C TRP A 66 4.75 2.49 -9.57
N THR A 67 5.71 2.98 -10.34
CA THR A 67 7.12 2.60 -10.26
C THR A 67 7.95 3.72 -9.62
N ALA A 68 9.20 3.41 -9.27
CA ALA A 68 10.20 4.40 -8.84
C ALA A 68 10.28 5.61 -9.79
N HIS A 69 10.34 5.34 -11.10
CA HIS A 69 10.37 6.37 -12.13
C HIS A 69 9.12 7.27 -12.08
N ALA A 70 7.92 6.68 -11.94
CA ALA A 70 6.68 7.45 -11.87
C ALA A 70 6.62 8.35 -10.63
N ALA A 71 7.04 7.84 -9.47
CA ALA A 71 7.10 8.61 -8.23
C ALA A 71 8.10 9.77 -8.33
N CYS A 72 9.31 9.53 -8.86
CA CYS A 72 10.29 10.59 -9.09
C CYS A 72 9.81 11.65 -10.09
N ALA A 73 9.11 11.24 -11.16
CA ALA A 73 8.52 12.17 -12.12
C ALA A 73 7.44 13.05 -11.48
N ALA A 74 6.58 12.47 -10.63
CA ALA A 74 5.60 13.23 -9.86
C ALA A 74 6.27 14.18 -8.85
N ALA A 75 7.35 13.73 -8.21
CA ALA A 75 8.11 14.53 -7.25
C ALA A 75 8.79 15.73 -7.92
N ALA A 76 9.31 15.57 -9.15
CA ALA A 76 9.93 16.67 -9.89
C ALA A 76 8.98 17.86 -10.14
N ALA A 77 7.67 17.61 -10.21
CA ALA A 77 6.66 18.67 -10.33
C ALA A 77 6.39 19.41 -9.02
N GLN A 78 6.56 18.76 -7.86
CA GLN A 78 6.29 19.33 -6.54
C GLN A 78 7.55 19.86 -5.83
N LEU A 79 8.72 19.34 -6.19
CA LEU A 79 10.01 19.65 -5.59
C LEU A 79 11.00 20.12 -6.68
N PRO A 80 10.76 21.27 -7.32
CA PRO A 80 11.61 21.74 -8.41
C PRO A 80 13.05 22.00 -7.92
N GLY A 81 14.02 21.47 -8.65
CA GLY A 81 15.44 21.60 -8.32
C GLY A 81 15.97 20.62 -7.26
N VAL A 82 15.11 19.72 -6.76
CA VAL A 82 15.50 18.64 -5.83
C VAL A 82 15.80 17.37 -6.62
N ASP A 83 16.87 16.68 -6.25
CA ASP A 83 17.21 15.37 -6.80
C ASP A 83 16.33 14.27 -6.17
N ALA A 84 15.17 14.04 -6.79
CA ALA A 84 14.23 13.01 -6.35
C ALA A 84 14.82 11.59 -6.40
N GLY A 85 15.80 11.32 -7.26
CA GLY A 85 16.45 10.01 -7.36
C GLY A 85 17.30 9.72 -6.13
N SER A 86 18.12 10.68 -5.72
CA SER A 86 18.91 10.58 -4.48
C SER A 86 18.02 10.46 -3.23
N LEU A 87 16.92 11.22 -3.17
CA LEU A 87 15.94 11.10 -2.08
C LEU A 87 15.30 9.71 -2.04
N LEU A 88 14.88 9.17 -3.20
CA LEU A 88 14.27 7.84 -3.27
C LEU A 88 15.24 6.76 -2.80
N GLN A 89 16.51 6.84 -3.23
CA GLN A 89 17.53 5.90 -2.82
C GLN A 89 17.73 5.90 -1.30
N GLY A 90 17.64 7.07 -0.66
CA GLY A 90 17.63 7.19 0.80
C GLY A 90 16.46 6.43 1.43
N LEU A 91 15.23 6.65 0.95
CA LEU A 91 14.04 5.95 1.45
C LEU A 91 14.12 4.43 1.26
N LEU A 92 14.64 3.96 0.13
CA LEU A 92 14.86 2.54 -0.15
C LEU A 92 15.89 1.93 0.81
N THR A 93 17.01 2.62 1.03
CA THR A 93 18.10 2.16 1.91
C THR A 93 17.64 2.04 3.36
N GLU A 94 16.77 2.93 3.80
CA GLU A 94 16.20 2.95 5.16
C GLU A 94 14.98 2.04 5.32
N GLY A 95 14.50 1.43 4.24
CA GLY A 95 13.32 0.56 4.25
C GLY A 95 11.99 1.29 4.40
N LEU A 96 11.94 2.60 4.16
CA LEU A 96 10.71 3.41 4.13
C LEU A 96 9.97 3.29 2.79
N ALA A 97 10.60 2.70 1.79
CA ALA A 97 9.99 2.28 0.54
C ALA A 97 10.67 0.99 0.06
N VAL A 98 10.02 0.26 -0.83
CA VAL A 98 10.56 -0.95 -1.46
C VAL A 98 10.08 -1.06 -2.89
N GLU A 99 10.96 -1.53 -3.77
CA GLU A 99 10.60 -1.94 -5.13
C GLU A 99 10.29 -3.44 -5.13
N VAL A 100 9.11 -3.82 -5.63
CA VAL A 100 8.64 -5.20 -5.66
C VAL A 100 8.43 -5.61 -7.11
N ALA A 101 9.33 -6.45 -7.61
CA ALA A 101 9.17 -7.12 -8.89
C ALA A 101 8.21 -8.33 -8.75
N ASP A 102 7.67 -8.80 -9.88
CA ASP A 102 6.71 -9.92 -9.90
C ASP A 102 7.30 -11.22 -9.32
N ASP A 103 8.59 -11.47 -9.54
CA ASP A 103 9.34 -12.62 -9.01
C ASP A 103 9.63 -12.52 -7.52
N ASP A 104 9.74 -11.29 -6.99
CA ASP A 104 9.98 -11.01 -5.57
C ASP A 104 8.69 -10.90 -4.74
N ALA A 105 7.52 -10.81 -5.38
CA ALA A 105 6.24 -10.53 -4.73
C ALA A 105 5.94 -11.43 -3.53
N VAL A 106 6.15 -12.75 -3.66
CA VAL A 106 5.90 -13.71 -2.58
C VAL A 106 6.86 -13.50 -1.41
N GLU A 107 8.11 -13.17 -1.71
CA GLU A 107 9.13 -12.97 -0.69
C GLU A 107 8.86 -11.68 0.09
N PHE A 108 8.55 -10.60 -0.63
CA PHE A 108 8.06 -9.35 -0.06
C PHE A 108 6.86 -9.61 0.88
N ALA A 109 5.85 -10.35 0.41
CA ALA A 109 4.63 -10.64 1.17
C ALA A 109 4.87 -11.51 2.41
N ARG A 110 5.93 -12.32 2.45
CA ARG A 110 6.31 -13.08 3.65
C ARG A 110 6.93 -12.20 4.73
N ARG A 111 7.62 -11.14 4.32
CA ARG A 111 8.35 -10.22 5.22
C ARG A 111 7.54 -9.00 5.65
N HIS A 112 6.41 -8.74 5.01
CA HIS A 112 5.58 -7.60 5.31
C HIS A 112 4.18 -8.03 5.73
N ARG A 113 3.54 -7.16 6.50
CA ARG A 113 2.14 -7.28 6.89
C ARG A 113 1.34 -6.06 6.43
N LEU A 114 0.04 -6.25 6.36
CA LEU A 114 -0.93 -5.20 6.08
C LEU A 114 -1.42 -4.62 7.40
N GLY A 115 -1.22 -3.33 7.62
CA GLY A 115 -1.92 -2.58 8.64
C GLY A 115 -3.18 -1.96 8.07
N THR A 116 -4.24 -1.86 8.86
CA THR A 116 -5.51 -1.27 8.43
C THR A 116 -5.86 -0.02 9.21
N ARG A 117 -6.59 0.86 8.53
CA ARG A 117 -7.10 2.12 9.07
C ARG A 117 -8.57 2.24 8.72
N MET A 118 -9.25 3.16 9.41
CA MET A 118 -10.69 3.42 9.27
C MET A 118 -11.56 2.23 9.74
N LEU A 119 -12.88 2.39 9.63
CA LEU A 119 -13.86 1.38 10.01
C LEU A 119 -14.29 0.56 8.79
N GLY A 120 -14.51 -0.73 9.01
CA GLY A 120 -15.19 -1.60 8.06
C GLY A 120 -16.69 -1.35 8.19
N LEU A 121 -17.33 -0.91 7.11
CA LEU A 121 -18.75 -0.56 7.10
C LEU A 121 -19.62 -1.67 6.52
N GLY A 122 -19.01 -2.76 6.04
CA GLY A 122 -19.72 -3.87 5.40
C GLY A 122 -20.22 -3.52 4.00
N ASN A 123 -21.21 -4.26 3.52
CA ASN A 123 -21.91 -4.00 2.27
C ASN A 123 -23.29 -3.37 2.54
N SER A 124 -23.98 -2.97 1.48
CA SER A 124 -25.34 -2.42 1.55
C SER A 124 -26.35 -3.38 0.89
N ALA A 125 -27.63 -3.17 1.18
CA ALA A 125 -28.71 -3.91 0.51
C ALA A 125 -28.83 -3.56 -0.98
N ASP A 126 -28.46 -2.33 -1.35
CA ASP A 126 -28.53 -1.85 -2.73
C ASP A 126 -27.36 -2.38 -3.58
N GLU A 127 -26.18 -2.52 -2.96
CA GLU A 127 -24.94 -2.97 -3.62
C GLU A 127 -24.25 -4.09 -2.81
N PRO A 128 -24.86 -5.29 -2.68
CA PRO A 128 -24.33 -6.35 -1.83
C PRO A 128 -22.98 -6.93 -2.28
N TRP A 129 -22.54 -6.63 -3.51
CA TRP A 129 -21.26 -7.05 -4.06
C TRP A 129 -20.10 -6.07 -3.78
N LEU A 130 -20.39 -4.87 -3.28
CA LEU A 130 -19.37 -3.88 -2.89
C LEU A 130 -19.31 -3.74 -1.38
N TRP A 131 -18.09 -3.66 -0.87
CA TRP A 131 -17.81 -3.52 0.55
C TRP A 131 -17.18 -2.17 0.81
N SER A 132 -17.59 -1.50 1.89
CA SER A 132 -17.22 -0.13 2.18
C SER A 132 -16.28 -0.03 3.38
N ILE A 133 -15.31 0.85 3.29
CA ILE A 133 -14.39 1.23 4.37
C ILE A 133 -14.46 2.76 4.53
N GLY A 134 -14.50 3.26 5.75
CA GLY A 134 -14.59 4.70 5.99
C GLY A 134 -14.84 5.09 7.44
N PHE A 135 -15.53 6.21 7.64
CA PHE A 135 -15.98 6.66 8.95
C PHE A 135 -17.44 6.25 9.18
N TYR A 136 -17.89 6.31 10.42
CA TYR A 136 -19.28 5.99 10.77
C TYR A 136 -20.25 6.83 9.91
N ASP A 137 -21.18 6.17 9.21
CA ASP A 137 -22.12 6.74 8.23
C ASP A 137 -21.50 7.50 7.03
N HIS A 138 -20.20 7.35 6.81
CA HIS A 138 -19.46 8.04 5.73
C HIS A 138 -18.52 7.05 5.02
N PRO A 139 -19.02 6.30 4.01
CA PRO A 139 -18.17 5.44 3.19
C PRO A 139 -17.13 6.30 2.45
N PHE A 140 -15.87 5.86 2.50
CA PHE A 140 -14.74 6.58 1.92
C PHE A 140 -14.17 5.86 0.70
N VAL A 141 -14.04 4.54 0.77
CA VAL A 141 -13.70 3.68 -0.38
C VAL A 141 -14.65 2.49 -0.46
N THR A 142 -14.92 2.05 -1.69
CA THR A 142 -15.60 0.78 -1.98
C THR A 142 -14.62 -0.19 -2.63
N VAL A 143 -14.69 -1.45 -2.22
CA VAL A 143 -13.77 -2.51 -2.63
C VAL A 143 -14.53 -3.81 -2.90
N THR A 144 -13.87 -4.76 -3.57
CA THR A 144 -14.40 -6.12 -3.73
C THR A 144 -14.34 -6.87 -2.41
N ARG A 145 -15.12 -7.96 -2.29
CA ARG A 145 -15.07 -8.88 -1.15
C ARG A 145 -13.64 -9.31 -0.82
N THR A 146 -12.88 -9.79 -1.81
CA THR A 146 -11.51 -10.28 -1.61
C THR A 146 -10.57 -9.24 -1.00
N VAL A 147 -10.68 -7.97 -1.42
CA VAL A 147 -9.87 -6.88 -0.85
C VAL A 147 -10.33 -6.56 0.56
N TYR A 148 -11.64 -6.57 0.81
CA TYR A 148 -12.20 -6.37 2.14
C TYR A 148 -11.77 -7.47 3.11
N ASP A 149 -11.78 -8.73 2.69
CA ASP A 149 -11.38 -9.88 3.51
C ASP A 149 -9.90 -9.83 3.94
N LEU A 150 -9.03 -9.31 3.06
CA LEU A 150 -7.62 -9.02 3.38
C LEU A 150 -7.49 -7.85 4.36
N TRP A 151 -8.23 -6.77 4.13
CA TRP A 151 -8.26 -5.61 5.02
C TRP A 151 -8.76 -6.01 6.42
N GLU A 152 -9.85 -6.76 6.52
CA GLU A 152 -10.42 -7.19 7.79
C GLU A 152 -9.42 -8.01 8.62
N ARG A 153 -8.57 -8.81 7.96
CA ARG A 153 -7.55 -9.64 8.60
C ARG A 153 -6.26 -8.90 8.95
N GLY A 154 -6.02 -7.70 8.43
CA GLY A 154 -4.76 -6.97 8.65
C GLY A 154 -4.35 -6.82 10.13
N PRO A 155 -5.27 -6.54 11.08
CA PRO A 155 -4.95 -6.47 12.51
C PRO A 155 -4.48 -7.79 13.15
N SER A 156 -4.56 -8.93 12.46
CA SER A 156 -4.10 -10.24 12.97
C SER A 156 -2.59 -10.28 13.28
N GLY A 157 -1.80 -9.40 12.65
CA GLY A 157 -0.34 -9.40 12.76
C GLY A 157 0.35 -10.47 11.91
N GLU A 158 -0.40 -11.22 11.09
CA GLU A 158 0.15 -12.20 10.14
C GLU A 158 0.87 -11.53 8.97
N SER A 159 1.71 -12.29 8.26
CA SER A 159 2.31 -11.80 7.01
C SER A 159 1.25 -11.73 5.91
N LEU A 160 1.43 -10.84 4.94
CA LEU A 160 0.56 -10.73 3.77
C LEU A 160 0.46 -12.07 3.03
N TRP A 161 1.57 -12.81 2.93
CA TRP A 161 1.58 -14.13 2.32
C TRP A 161 0.76 -15.17 3.10
N THR A 162 0.83 -15.15 4.43
CA THR A 162 0.01 -16.02 5.29
C THR A 162 -1.47 -15.75 5.08
N MET A 163 -1.88 -14.48 5.07
CA MET A 163 -3.28 -14.10 4.82
C MET A 163 -3.77 -14.58 3.44
N CYS A 164 -2.95 -14.42 2.39
CA CYS A 164 -3.29 -14.90 1.05
C CYS A 164 -3.44 -16.43 0.99
N GLN A 165 -2.63 -17.17 1.72
CA GLN A 165 -2.74 -18.64 1.81
C GLN A 165 -4.01 -19.07 2.54
N SER A 166 -4.31 -18.45 3.68
CA SER A 166 -5.51 -18.75 4.46
C SER A 166 -6.78 -18.48 3.65
N LEU A 167 -6.88 -17.32 2.99
CA LEU A 167 -8.02 -16.97 2.14
C LEU A 167 -8.21 -17.94 0.98
N ALA A 168 -7.13 -18.27 0.28
CA ALA A 168 -7.19 -19.20 -0.84
C ALA A 168 -7.59 -20.63 -0.40
N GLU A 169 -7.14 -21.07 0.77
CA GLU A 169 -7.56 -22.35 1.36
C GLU A 169 -9.04 -22.33 1.75
N GLU A 170 -9.52 -21.27 2.40
CA GLU A 170 -10.92 -21.11 2.77
C GLU A 170 -11.84 -21.14 1.54
N GLU A 171 -11.49 -20.43 0.46
CA GLU A 171 -12.25 -20.45 -0.80
C GLU A 171 -12.27 -21.86 -1.40
N ARG A 172 -11.17 -22.61 -1.37
CA ARG A 172 -11.13 -24.02 -1.80
C ARG A 172 -12.03 -24.91 -0.96
N GLN A 173 -12.02 -24.75 0.36
CA GLN A 173 -12.86 -25.52 1.28
C GLN A 173 -14.35 -25.23 1.09
N ALA A 174 -14.69 -24.00 0.71
CA ALA A 174 -16.04 -23.61 0.32
C ALA A 174 -16.49 -24.13 -1.05
N GLY A 175 -15.60 -24.81 -1.79
CA GLY A 175 -15.88 -25.35 -3.13
C GLY A 175 -15.71 -24.33 -4.26
N GLY A 176 -15.06 -23.18 -3.99
CA GLY A 176 -14.70 -22.21 -5.01
C GLY A 176 -13.77 -22.82 -6.06
N THR A 177 -13.89 -22.36 -7.30
CA THR A 177 -13.10 -22.87 -8.45
C THR A 177 -12.42 -21.77 -9.25
N ASP A 178 -12.68 -20.50 -8.90
CA ASP A 178 -12.03 -19.36 -9.55
C ASP A 178 -10.55 -19.32 -9.18
N ALA A 179 -9.68 -19.52 -10.17
CA ALA A 179 -8.24 -19.54 -10.01
C ALA A 179 -7.70 -18.25 -9.37
N ASP A 180 -8.34 -17.11 -9.57
CA ASP A 180 -7.88 -15.84 -8.99
C ASP A 180 -8.21 -15.73 -7.49
N LEU A 181 -9.08 -16.61 -6.97
CA LEU A 181 -9.45 -16.68 -5.56
C LEU A 181 -8.83 -17.89 -4.85
N VAL A 182 -8.63 -19.03 -5.53
CA VAL A 182 -8.12 -20.27 -4.92
C VAL A 182 -6.59 -20.44 -4.99
N ASP A 183 -5.91 -19.61 -5.80
CA ASP A 183 -4.45 -19.58 -5.90
C ASP A 183 -3.90 -18.37 -5.15
N SER A 184 -3.13 -18.64 -4.09
CA SER A 184 -2.55 -17.60 -3.23
C SER A 184 -1.60 -16.65 -3.96
N GLN A 185 -0.87 -17.13 -4.98
CA GLN A 185 0.03 -16.27 -5.75
C GLN A 185 -0.75 -15.32 -6.65
N ARG A 186 -1.84 -15.79 -7.27
CA ARG A 186 -2.73 -14.95 -8.08
C ARG A 186 -3.45 -13.92 -7.25
N LEU A 187 -3.95 -14.33 -6.08
CA LEU A 187 -4.59 -13.44 -5.12
C LEU A 187 -3.63 -12.36 -4.61
N LEU A 188 -2.39 -12.72 -4.27
CA LEU A 188 -1.35 -11.76 -3.91
C LEU A 188 -1.06 -10.78 -5.05
N ALA A 189 -0.85 -11.28 -6.28
CA ALA A 189 -0.56 -10.43 -7.43
C ALA A 189 -1.72 -9.46 -7.72
N ALA A 190 -2.97 -9.92 -7.58
CA ALA A 190 -4.15 -9.06 -7.69
C ALA A 190 -4.20 -7.98 -6.61
N PHE A 191 -3.90 -8.36 -5.36
CA PHE A 191 -3.83 -7.40 -4.26
C PHE A 191 -2.74 -6.34 -4.47
N LEU A 192 -1.52 -6.73 -4.87
CA LEU A 192 -0.42 -5.78 -5.10
C LEU A 192 -0.75 -4.78 -6.22
N ARG A 193 -1.44 -5.23 -7.28
CA ARG A 193 -1.96 -4.32 -8.32
C ARG A 193 -3.01 -3.34 -7.78
N ALA A 194 -3.82 -3.78 -6.82
CA ALA A 194 -4.85 -2.95 -6.17
C ALA A 194 -4.34 -2.15 -4.95
N ALA A 195 -3.06 -2.29 -4.56
CA ALA A 195 -2.54 -1.72 -3.33
C ALA A 195 -2.50 -0.18 -3.37
N HIS A 196 -2.10 0.42 -4.50
CA HIS A 196 -1.95 1.87 -4.62
C HIS A 196 -3.23 2.66 -4.38
N PRO A 197 -4.40 2.30 -4.93
CA PRO A 197 -5.66 2.94 -4.56
C PRO A 197 -5.94 2.93 -3.06
N LEU A 198 -5.65 1.81 -2.37
CA LEU A 198 -5.88 1.68 -0.92
C LEU A 198 -4.87 2.50 -0.12
N LEU A 199 -3.59 2.48 -0.52
CA LEU A 199 -2.51 3.25 0.08
C LEU A 199 -2.75 4.76 -0.09
N ALA A 200 -3.09 5.21 -1.29
CA ALA A 200 -3.41 6.61 -1.58
C ALA A 200 -4.63 7.09 -0.78
N ALA A 201 -5.64 6.23 -0.61
CA ALA A 201 -6.80 6.51 0.24
C ALA A 201 -6.51 6.42 1.75
N SER A 202 -5.28 6.03 2.15
CA SER A 202 -4.88 5.85 3.55
C SER A 202 -5.78 4.90 4.36
N VAL A 203 -6.37 3.90 3.70
CA VAL A 203 -7.18 2.85 4.37
C VAL A 203 -6.34 1.65 4.80
N VAL A 204 -5.12 1.55 4.26
CA VAL A 204 -4.11 0.56 4.63
C VAL A 204 -2.72 1.20 4.71
N TYR A 205 -1.80 0.52 5.37
CA TYR A 205 -0.37 0.75 5.26
C TYR A 205 0.37 -0.60 5.24
N LEU A 206 1.61 -0.60 4.78
CA LEU A 206 2.46 -1.79 4.77
C LEU A 206 3.56 -1.60 5.81
N GLU A 207 3.90 -2.63 6.56
CA GLU A 207 5.03 -2.57 7.49
C GLU A 207 5.78 -3.92 7.54
N PRO A 208 7.07 -3.91 7.92
CA PRO A 208 7.83 -5.13 8.09
C PRO A 208 7.22 -5.98 9.21
N LYS A 209 7.30 -7.30 9.05
CA LYS A 209 7.02 -8.24 10.12
C LYS A 209 8.19 -8.19 11.13
N PRO A 210 7.90 -8.15 12.44
CA PRO A 210 8.93 -8.24 13.47
C PRO A 210 9.65 -9.59 13.48
#